data_AF-A0A1B0ALH9-F1
#
_entry.id   AF-A0A1B0ALH9-F1
#
_cell.length_a   1.000
_cell.length_b   1.000
_cell.length_c   1.000
_cell.angle_alpha   90.00
_cell.angle_beta   90.00
_cell.angle_gamma   90.00
#
_symmetry.space_group_name_H-M   'P 1'
#
loop_
_entity.id
_entity.type
_entity.pdbx_description
1 polymer ?
#
loop_
_entity_poly.entity_id
_entity_poly.type
_entity_poly.pdbx_seq_one_letter_code
_entity_poly.pdbx_strand_id
1 'polypeptide(L)'
;MTIPQFRESIERCQKVLESKGLNLIEILTSSDATIFDNILHSFVGIAAIQIGLVDLLRSLNIEPDYIIGHSVGELGCGYADGAFTPEQMILASYYRGKVSLDIEKIKGSMAAIGMGYKKIVNMLPDKIEVACHNSADSCTISGPAEDVEKFVNELKSRGIFAKEVPCSNIAYHSRYIAHMGPQLLKYLKKIIPNPKPRSSKWLSSSVPESDWHQEGSNLCSAEYHTNNLLNSVLFEETFALLPNNALTIEIAPHGLLQAILKRSMVNGVHIPLTQRNNKTNNVFFLSAIGKLFANGVVFPTANLYPKIEFPVSRGTPGISSLIRWDHSEDWFAVKYENIKSESKGERSYTVSMSSDEEFLSGHVIDGKALIPAICYLRYVWETFSLMYHGPSYTEVPVEFEEVKFLRATSISPDDNLKLNVMIHYGTGNFEITESGALVVSGRITEIERPSLPEVYEFIEESDFPTLCHKDFYKELRLRGYHYSGRFKPVKEVRGDSLCGKIAWKNNWVTFIDAMLQIQILSTDSRTLLLPTNIRKLRICGRHHVDLVTKMEPENHVFDVYVDRKHNRIVSGGIEIVGLHASPVQRRKSPGIPILERYQF
;
A
#
# COMPACT_ATOMS: atom_id res chain seq x y z
N MET A 1 -9.07 17.17 38.32
CA MET A 1 -7.99 17.92 37.65
C MET A 1 -6.61 17.42 38.10
N THR A 2 -6.25 16.18 37.76
CA THR A 2 -4.98 15.55 38.18
C THR A 2 -3.84 15.74 37.18
N ILE A 3 -4.16 15.91 35.89
CA ILE A 3 -3.18 16.17 34.83
C ILE A 3 -2.77 17.65 34.90
N PRO A 4 -1.48 17.99 35.11
CA PRO A 4 -1.02 19.37 35.31
C PRO A 4 -1.38 20.32 34.16
N GLN A 5 -1.10 19.91 32.91
CA GLN A 5 -1.39 20.72 31.72
C GLN A 5 -2.87 21.08 31.62
N PHE A 6 -3.75 20.10 31.86
CA PHE A 6 -5.20 20.33 31.87
C PHE A 6 -5.61 21.33 32.97
N ARG A 7 -5.03 21.19 34.16
CA ARG A 7 -5.30 22.12 35.28
C ARG A 7 -4.88 23.54 34.92
N GLU A 8 -3.71 23.72 34.33
CA GLU A 8 -3.21 25.03 33.91
C GLU A 8 -4.17 25.70 32.92
N SER A 9 -4.70 24.96 31.94
CA SER A 9 -5.72 25.46 31.01
C SER A 9 -7.00 25.90 31.74
N ILE A 10 -7.46 25.14 32.73
CA ILE A 10 -8.64 25.51 33.54
C ILE A 10 -8.37 26.75 34.39
N GLU A 11 -7.19 26.84 35.03
CA GLU A 11 -6.79 28.01 35.83
C GLU A 11 -6.66 29.28 34.97
N ARG A 12 -6.19 29.15 33.74
CA ARG A 12 -6.17 30.24 32.76
C ARG A 12 -7.59 30.70 32.43
N CYS A 13 -8.51 29.77 32.19
CA CYS A 13 -9.93 30.10 31.95
C CYS A 13 -10.58 30.76 33.18
N GLN A 14 -10.28 30.25 34.38
CA GLN A 14 -10.74 30.80 35.66
C GLN A 14 -10.35 32.27 35.81
N LYS A 15 -9.07 32.63 35.60
CA LYS A 15 -8.59 34.02 35.69
C LYS A 15 -9.36 34.98 34.79
N VAL A 16 -9.77 34.53 33.60
CA VAL A 16 -10.57 35.34 32.67
C VAL A 16 -11.99 35.56 33.21
N LEU A 17 -12.59 34.51 33.76
CA LEU A 17 -13.96 34.50 34.26
C LEU A 17 -14.13 35.16 35.64
N GLU A 18 -13.07 35.30 36.43
CA GLU A 18 -13.08 36.06 37.69
C GLU A 18 -13.55 37.50 37.48
N SER A 19 -13.08 38.15 36.41
CA SER A 19 -13.52 39.50 36.02
C SER A 19 -15.01 39.59 35.66
N LYS A 20 -15.67 38.44 35.49
CA LYS A 20 -17.10 38.29 35.17
C LYS A 20 -17.92 37.77 36.34
N GLY A 21 -17.31 37.59 37.51
CA GLY A 21 -17.97 37.10 38.72
C GLY A 21 -18.33 35.61 38.69
N LEU A 22 -17.64 34.80 37.89
CA LEU A 22 -17.85 33.35 37.84
C LEU A 22 -16.67 32.59 38.46
N ASN A 23 -16.99 31.53 39.20
CA ASN A 23 -16.04 30.56 39.72
C ASN A 23 -16.11 29.27 38.89
N LEU A 24 -15.27 29.17 37.86
CA LEU A 24 -15.21 28.02 36.96
C LEU A 24 -14.79 26.74 37.69
N ILE A 25 -13.89 26.83 38.67
CA ILE A 25 -13.46 25.65 39.44
C ILE A 25 -14.65 25.05 40.18
N GLU A 26 -15.43 25.88 40.86
CA GLU A 26 -16.66 25.45 41.53
C GLU A 26 -17.67 24.86 40.54
N ILE A 27 -17.89 25.50 39.39
CA ILE A 27 -18.76 24.99 38.32
C ILE A 27 -18.36 23.56 37.88
N LEU A 28 -17.06 23.30 37.75
CA LEU A 28 -16.56 22.01 37.27
C LEU A 28 -16.45 20.93 38.37
N THR A 29 -16.34 21.33 39.64
CA THR A 29 -16.11 20.39 40.75
C THR A 29 -17.31 20.19 41.67
N SER A 30 -18.36 21.00 41.54
CA SER A 30 -19.55 20.89 42.37
C SER A 30 -20.19 19.50 42.27
N SER A 31 -20.59 18.94 43.42
CA SER A 31 -21.40 17.72 43.48
C SER A 31 -22.89 18.00 43.32
N ASP A 32 -23.30 19.27 43.34
CA ASP A 32 -24.69 19.68 43.12
C ASP A 32 -24.99 19.72 41.61
N ALA A 33 -25.86 18.81 41.16
CA ALA A 33 -26.26 18.73 39.76
C ALA A 33 -27.06 19.96 39.28
N THR A 34 -27.70 20.71 40.18
CA THR A 34 -28.50 21.89 39.84
C THR A 34 -27.66 23.08 39.41
N ILE A 35 -26.33 23.04 39.63
CA ILE A 35 -25.42 24.08 39.17
C ILE A 35 -25.52 24.33 37.65
N PHE A 36 -25.87 23.29 36.88
CA PHE A 36 -26.02 23.38 35.43
C PHE A 36 -27.43 23.81 34.96
N ASP A 37 -28.39 24.00 35.89
CA ASP A 37 -29.68 24.62 35.57
C ASP A 37 -29.48 26.05 35.08
N ASN A 38 -28.41 26.70 35.57
CA ASN A 38 -27.89 27.91 34.94
C ASN A 38 -27.15 27.55 33.64
N ILE A 39 -27.78 27.84 32.50
CA ILE A 39 -27.24 27.57 31.17
C ILE A 39 -25.86 28.21 30.94
N LEU A 40 -25.56 29.34 31.58
CA LEU A 40 -24.24 29.98 31.49
C LEU A 40 -23.13 29.07 32.03
N HIS A 41 -23.39 28.33 33.11
CA HIS A 41 -22.45 27.37 33.69
C HIS A 41 -22.18 26.21 32.72
N SER A 42 -23.20 25.75 32.00
CA SER A 42 -23.06 24.73 30.97
C SER A 42 -22.17 25.21 29.81
N PHE A 43 -22.39 26.42 29.31
CA PHE A 43 -21.57 27.01 28.23
C PHE A 43 -20.09 27.13 28.63
N VAL A 44 -19.80 27.78 29.77
CA VAL A 44 -18.41 27.98 30.19
C VAL A 44 -17.75 26.67 30.61
N GLY A 45 -18.49 25.74 31.20
CA GLY A 45 -18.01 24.41 31.55
C GLY A 45 -17.60 23.60 30.32
N ILE A 46 -18.47 23.51 29.30
CA ILE A 46 -18.15 22.83 28.04
C ILE A 46 -16.91 23.46 27.39
N ALA A 47 -16.88 24.78 27.27
CA ALA A 47 -15.76 25.47 26.64
C ALA A 47 -14.43 25.25 27.39
N ALA A 48 -14.42 25.36 28.72
CA ALA A 48 -13.23 25.13 29.52
C ALA A 48 -12.69 23.70 29.39
N ILE A 49 -13.58 22.69 29.38
CA ILE A 49 -13.18 21.30 29.17
C ILE A 49 -12.61 21.11 27.76
N GLN A 50 -13.26 21.67 26.72
CA GLN A 50 -12.76 21.59 25.35
C GLN A 50 -11.39 22.27 25.18
N ILE A 51 -11.18 23.44 25.78
CA ILE A 51 -9.87 24.12 25.81
C ILE A 51 -8.81 23.19 26.41
N GLY A 52 -9.08 22.66 27.61
CA GLY A 52 -8.13 21.78 28.30
C GLY A 52 -7.83 20.50 27.52
N LEU A 53 -8.82 19.90 26.85
CA LEU A 53 -8.61 18.71 26.03
C LEU A 53 -7.80 19.02 24.76
N VAL A 54 -8.06 20.15 24.09
CA VAL A 54 -7.27 20.60 22.94
C VAL A 54 -5.82 20.86 23.35
N ASP A 55 -5.59 21.50 24.49
CA ASP A 55 -4.24 21.73 25.02
C ASP A 55 -3.51 20.43 25.35
N LEU A 56 -4.21 19.42 25.88
CA LEU A 56 -3.63 18.10 26.07
C LEU A 56 -3.22 17.44 24.75
N LEU A 57 -4.08 17.47 23.72
CA LEU A 57 -3.73 16.92 22.40
C LEU A 57 -2.53 17.65 21.78
N ARG A 58 -2.49 18.99 21.87
CA ARG A 58 -1.36 19.80 21.42
C ARG A 58 -0.07 19.51 22.17
N SER A 59 -0.13 19.28 23.49
CA SER A 59 1.04 18.88 24.28
C SER A 59 1.63 17.54 23.84
N LEU A 60 0.81 16.71 23.18
CA LEU A 60 1.22 15.45 22.56
C LEU A 60 1.52 15.61 21.07
N ASN A 61 1.60 16.82 20.53
CA ASN A 61 1.76 17.08 19.09
C ASN A 61 0.75 16.33 18.21
N ILE A 62 -0.45 16.07 18.73
CA ILE A 62 -1.55 15.47 17.96
C ILE A 62 -2.27 16.60 17.24
N GLU A 63 -2.00 16.74 15.96
CA GLU A 63 -2.60 17.75 15.09
C GLU A 63 -3.72 17.15 14.24
N PRO A 64 -4.88 17.82 14.10
CA PRO A 64 -5.95 17.35 13.24
C PRO A 64 -5.65 17.62 11.76
N ASP A 65 -6.08 16.69 10.91
CA ASP A 65 -6.20 16.90 9.46
C ASP A 65 -7.48 17.68 9.12
N TYR A 66 -8.56 17.39 9.85
CA TYR A 66 -9.87 18.03 9.71
C TYR A 66 -10.47 18.38 11.07
N ILE A 67 -11.21 19.48 11.13
CA ILE A 67 -11.89 19.98 12.32
C ILE A 67 -13.36 20.24 11.94
N ILE A 68 -14.28 19.63 12.69
CA ILE A 68 -15.73 19.81 12.53
C ILE A 68 -16.33 20.12 13.89
N GLY A 69 -17.19 21.14 13.96
CA GLY A 69 -17.93 21.49 15.15
C GLY A 69 -19.37 20.99 15.09
N HIS A 70 -20.02 20.89 16.24
CA HIS A 70 -21.46 20.69 16.33
C HIS A 70 -22.03 21.77 17.24
N SER A 71 -22.85 22.67 16.69
CA SER A 71 -23.42 23.81 17.43
C SER A 71 -22.33 24.60 18.17
N VAL A 72 -22.40 24.70 19.50
CA VAL A 72 -21.44 25.36 20.38
C VAL A 72 -20.00 24.85 20.21
N GLY A 73 -19.82 23.61 19.74
CA GLY A 73 -18.51 23.05 19.44
C GLY A 73 -17.71 23.83 18.40
N GLU A 74 -18.35 24.65 17.57
CA GLU A 74 -17.68 25.56 16.61
C GLU A 74 -16.82 26.61 17.30
N LEU A 75 -17.12 26.98 18.57
CA LEU A 75 -16.20 27.80 19.38
C LEU A 75 -14.91 27.03 19.68
N GLY A 76 -15.02 25.74 19.97
CA GLY A 76 -13.89 24.83 20.15
C GLY A 76 -13.09 24.62 18.86
N CYS A 77 -13.76 24.60 17.70
CA CYS A 77 -13.10 24.55 16.39
C CYS A 77 -12.24 25.79 16.16
N GLY A 78 -12.77 27.00 16.41
CA GLY A 78 -11.99 28.23 16.30
C GLY A 78 -10.74 28.20 17.18
N TYR A 79 -10.82 27.62 18.37
CA TYR A 79 -9.64 27.43 19.21
C TYR A 79 -8.69 26.37 18.68
N ALA A 80 -9.17 25.18 18.31
CA ALA A 80 -8.37 24.08 17.78
C ALA A 80 -7.64 24.47 16.47
N ASP A 81 -8.28 25.24 15.61
CA ASP A 81 -7.74 25.80 14.36
C ASP A 81 -6.66 26.89 14.59
N GLY A 82 -6.55 27.41 15.81
CA GLY A 82 -5.63 28.51 16.16
C GLY A 82 -6.17 29.91 15.84
N ALA A 83 -7.41 30.00 15.37
CA ALA A 83 -8.10 31.25 15.07
C ALA A 83 -8.54 32.01 16.34
N PHE A 84 -8.83 31.29 17.43
CA PHE A 84 -9.06 31.84 18.76
C PHE A 84 -7.89 31.66 19.72
N THR A 85 -7.73 32.62 20.62
CA THR A 85 -7.05 32.39 21.91
C THR A 85 -8.02 31.71 22.90
N PRO A 86 -7.54 31.05 23.97
CA PRO A 86 -8.46 30.46 24.94
C PRO A 86 -9.27 31.52 25.69
N GLU A 87 -8.75 32.75 25.86
CA GLU A 87 -9.52 33.88 26.39
C GLU A 87 -10.69 34.24 25.48
N GLN A 88 -10.47 34.27 24.17
CA GLN A 88 -11.53 34.53 23.19
C GLN A 88 -12.57 33.41 23.22
N MET A 89 -12.15 32.14 23.23
CA MET A 89 -13.06 31.00 23.29
C MET A 89 -13.92 30.99 24.56
N ILE A 90 -13.30 31.16 25.74
CA ILE A 90 -14.04 31.13 27.02
C ILE A 90 -14.99 32.33 27.14
N LEU A 91 -14.59 33.52 26.69
CA LEU A 91 -15.45 34.71 26.69
C LEU A 91 -16.57 34.62 25.66
N ALA A 92 -16.31 34.06 24.47
CA ALA A 92 -17.35 33.84 23.47
C ALA A 92 -18.43 32.90 24.01
N SER A 93 -18.01 31.82 24.70
CA SER A 93 -18.93 30.92 25.38
C SER A 93 -19.69 31.61 26.51
N TYR A 94 -19.00 32.40 27.35
CA TYR A 94 -19.63 33.21 28.39
C TYR A 94 -20.71 34.14 27.83
N TYR A 95 -20.42 34.90 26.77
CA TYR A 95 -21.40 35.83 26.20
C TYR A 95 -22.56 35.13 25.50
N ARG A 96 -22.34 33.95 24.92
CA ARG A 96 -23.41 33.10 24.37
C ARG A 96 -24.36 32.61 25.48
N GLY A 97 -23.81 32.18 26.62
CA GLY A 97 -24.59 31.83 27.80
C GLY A 97 -25.29 33.04 28.43
N LYS A 98 -24.62 34.19 28.51
CA LYS A 98 -25.15 35.43 29.07
C LYS A 98 -26.34 35.94 28.28
N VAL A 99 -26.24 35.97 26.95
CA VAL A 99 -27.37 36.33 26.08
C VAL A 99 -28.53 35.34 26.23
N SER A 100 -28.23 34.05 26.40
CA SER A 100 -29.25 33.02 26.65
C SER A 100 -29.99 33.23 27.99
N LEU A 101 -29.35 33.87 28.98
CA LEU A 101 -29.96 34.22 30.27
C LEU A 101 -30.72 35.54 30.22
N ASP A 102 -30.05 36.60 29.77
CA ASP A 102 -30.47 38.00 29.94
C ASP A 102 -31.64 38.37 29.02
N ILE A 103 -31.80 37.68 27.89
CA ILE A 103 -32.81 38.01 26.89
C ILE A 103 -34.06 37.15 27.09
N GLU A 104 -35.21 37.83 27.19
CA GLU A 104 -36.52 37.20 27.27
C GLU A 104 -36.78 36.33 26.03
N LYS A 105 -37.36 35.17 26.25
CA LYS A 105 -37.51 34.11 25.25
C LYS A 105 -38.78 33.34 25.54
N ILE A 106 -39.34 32.75 24.50
CA ILE A 106 -40.41 31.77 24.69
C ILE A 106 -39.87 30.56 25.45
N LYS A 107 -40.78 29.79 26.06
CA LYS A 107 -40.46 28.45 26.55
C LYS A 107 -40.28 27.53 25.34
N GLY A 108 -39.04 27.28 24.95
CA GLY A 108 -38.67 26.38 23.84
C GLY A 108 -38.35 24.97 24.31
N SER A 109 -38.33 24.02 23.38
CA SER A 109 -37.78 22.67 23.59
C SER A 109 -37.06 22.22 22.33
N MET A 110 -36.20 21.21 22.48
CA MET A 110 -35.51 20.54 21.40
C MET A 110 -35.67 19.03 21.56
N ALA A 111 -35.75 18.29 20.46
CA ALA A 111 -35.88 16.83 20.49
C ALA A 111 -35.03 16.15 19.43
N ALA A 112 -34.34 15.09 19.83
CA ALA A 112 -33.65 14.18 18.92
C ALA A 112 -34.67 13.20 18.30
N ILE A 113 -34.69 13.13 16.97
CA ILE A 113 -35.61 12.32 16.18
C ILE A 113 -34.80 11.27 15.41
N GLY A 114 -35.28 10.02 15.41
CA GLY A 114 -34.72 8.90 14.65
C GLY A 114 -35.11 8.92 13.18
N MET A 115 -35.04 10.11 12.57
CA MET A 115 -35.23 10.34 11.14
C MET A 115 -34.27 11.45 10.70
N GLY A 116 -33.66 11.30 9.53
CA GLY A 116 -32.82 12.35 8.95
C GLY A 116 -33.62 13.52 8.37
N TYR A 117 -32.91 14.62 8.11
CA TYR A 117 -33.47 15.89 7.61
C TYR A 117 -34.37 15.71 6.38
N LYS A 118 -33.90 14.97 5.37
CA LYS A 118 -34.62 14.77 4.10
C LYS A 118 -36.01 14.15 4.26
N LYS A 119 -36.23 13.36 5.32
CA LYS A 119 -37.51 12.72 5.58
C LYS A 119 -38.39 13.57 6.49
N ILE A 120 -37.81 14.13 7.56
CA ILE A 120 -38.60 14.83 8.59
C ILE A 120 -39.17 16.16 8.07
N VAL A 121 -38.47 16.85 7.16
CA VAL A 121 -38.83 18.20 6.72
C VAL A 121 -40.26 18.29 6.15
N ASN A 122 -40.74 17.23 5.50
CA ASN A 122 -42.09 17.15 4.93
C ASN A 122 -43.18 16.78 5.96
N MET A 123 -42.80 16.53 7.21
CA MET A 123 -43.69 16.12 8.30
C MET A 123 -43.77 17.16 9.43
N LEU A 124 -42.98 18.23 9.36
CA LEU A 124 -42.89 19.21 10.43
C LEU A 124 -44.13 20.09 10.50
N PRO A 125 -44.66 20.35 11.71
CA PRO A 125 -45.58 21.45 11.94
C PRO A 125 -44.92 22.80 11.65
N ASP A 126 -45.71 23.79 11.21
CA ASP A 126 -45.22 25.14 10.82
C ASP A 126 -44.34 25.86 11.86
N LYS A 127 -44.50 25.52 13.14
CA LYS A 127 -43.79 26.12 14.28
C LYS A 127 -42.51 25.40 14.67
N ILE A 128 -42.17 24.29 14.03
CA ILE A 128 -41.01 23.47 14.38
C ILE A 128 -40.02 23.48 13.22
N GLU A 129 -38.74 23.75 13.53
CA GLU A 129 -37.65 23.78 12.56
C GLU A 129 -36.65 22.65 12.86
N VAL A 130 -35.88 22.24 11.85
CA VAL A 130 -34.75 21.33 12.05
C VAL A 130 -33.54 22.15 12.48
N ALA A 131 -33.10 21.94 13.72
CA ALA A 131 -31.95 22.61 14.31
C ALA A 131 -30.62 21.93 13.96
N CYS A 132 -30.59 20.60 13.90
CA CYS A 132 -29.36 19.84 13.62
C CYS A 132 -29.62 18.69 12.66
N HIS A 133 -28.83 18.61 11.59
CA HIS A 133 -28.75 17.47 10.69
C HIS A 133 -27.63 16.57 11.22
N ASN A 134 -27.96 15.49 11.95
CA ASN A 134 -26.95 14.71 12.66
C ASN A 134 -26.41 13.54 11.82
N SER A 135 -27.30 12.78 11.19
CA SER A 135 -26.99 11.69 10.27
C SER A 135 -28.18 11.44 9.33
N ALA A 136 -27.98 10.57 8.33
CA ALA A 136 -29.04 10.20 7.37
C ALA A 136 -30.33 9.67 8.01
N ASP A 137 -30.25 9.19 9.26
CA ASP A 137 -31.33 8.65 10.06
C ASP A 137 -31.55 9.40 11.40
N SER A 138 -30.93 10.56 11.60
CA SER A 138 -31.04 11.32 12.86
C SER A 138 -31.01 12.82 12.64
N CYS A 139 -31.93 13.54 13.28
CA CYS A 139 -31.91 14.99 13.33
C CYS A 139 -32.35 15.49 14.71
N THR A 140 -32.14 16.79 14.96
CA THR A 140 -32.68 17.46 16.14
C THR A 140 -33.65 18.55 15.68
N ILE A 141 -34.88 18.52 16.19
CA ILE A 141 -35.90 19.55 15.95
C ILE A 141 -35.90 20.57 17.09
N SER A 142 -36.40 21.77 16.81
CA SER A 142 -36.44 22.90 17.75
C SER A 142 -37.68 23.76 17.53
N GLY A 143 -38.31 24.21 18.62
CA GLY A 143 -39.54 25.01 18.56
C GLY A 143 -40.14 25.30 19.95
N PRO A 144 -41.37 25.82 20.01
CA PRO A 144 -42.08 26.03 21.28
C PRO A 144 -42.30 24.71 22.02
N ALA A 145 -42.15 24.71 23.34
CA ALA A 145 -42.12 23.49 24.14
C ALA A 145 -43.38 22.62 23.96
N GLU A 146 -44.57 23.24 23.98
CA GLU A 146 -45.84 22.51 23.83
C GLU A 146 -46.00 21.90 22.43
N ASP A 147 -45.55 22.59 21.38
CA ASP A 147 -45.63 22.12 20.00
C ASP A 147 -44.64 20.95 19.79
N VAL A 148 -43.43 21.05 20.34
CA VAL A 148 -42.42 19.98 20.32
C VAL A 148 -42.90 18.75 21.09
N GLU A 149 -43.46 18.91 22.29
CA GLU A 149 -43.99 17.81 23.09
C GLU A 149 -45.10 17.05 22.36
N LYS A 150 -46.06 17.78 21.76
CA LYS A 150 -47.14 17.19 20.96
C LYS A 150 -46.60 16.37 19.79
N PHE A 151 -45.67 16.96 19.03
CA PHE A 151 -45.09 16.29 17.87
C PHE A 151 -44.21 15.09 18.26
N VAL A 152 -43.46 15.16 19.36
CA VAL A 152 -42.72 14.02 19.92
C VAL A 152 -43.66 12.88 20.28
N ASN A 153 -44.80 13.16 20.93
CA ASN A 153 -45.79 12.14 21.27
C ASN A 153 -46.44 11.53 20.02
N GLU A 154 -46.68 12.34 18.99
CA GLU A 154 -47.16 11.88 17.69
C GLU A 154 -46.16 10.95 16.99
N LEU A 155 -44.87 11.31 16.97
CA LEU A 155 -43.84 10.45 16.37
C LEU A 155 -43.69 9.13 17.14
N LYS A 156 -43.74 9.17 18.47
CA LYS A 156 -43.73 7.96 19.31
C LYS A 156 -44.91 7.04 19.04
N SER A 157 -46.12 7.58 18.84
CA SER A 157 -47.31 6.77 18.54
C SER A 157 -47.22 6.07 17.18
N ARG A 158 -46.40 6.62 16.26
CA ARG A 158 -46.05 6.03 14.95
C ARG A 158 -44.84 5.08 15.02
N GLY A 159 -44.30 4.81 16.20
CA GLY A 159 -43.13 3.94 16.39
C GLY A 159 -41.79 4.56 16.00
N ILE A 160 -41.73 5.88 15.83
CA ILE A 160 -40.50 6.61 15.48
C ILE A 160 -39.80 7.05 16.78
N PHE A 161 -38.49 6.87 16.87
CA PHE A 161 -37.72 7.36 18.00
C PHE A 161 -37.80 8.89 18.06
N ALA A 162 -38.28 9.42 19.19
CA ALA A 162 -38.30 10.85 19.46
C ALA A 162 -38.06 11.08 20.96
N LYS A 163 -37.09 11.91 21.31
CA LYS A 163 -36.74 12.19 22.71
C LYS A 163 -36.30 13.63 22.88
N GLU A 164 -36.94 14.33 23.80
CA GLU A 164 -36.52 15.68 24.20
C GLU A 164 -35.12 15.68 24.81
N VAL A 165 -34.37 16.73 24.51
CA VAL A 165 -33.00 16.93 24.99
C VAL A 165 -32.94 18.14 25.91
N PRO A 166 -32.14 18.11 26.99
CA PRO A 166 -31.99 19.26 27.88
C PRO A 166 -31.45 20.48 27.11
N CYS A 167 -32.24 21.55 27.05
CA CYS A 167 -31.88 22.80 26.36
C CYS A 167 -32.20 24.06 27.20
N SER A 168 -32.41 23.92 28.51
CA SER A 168 -32.79 25.01 29.44
C SER A 168 -34.00 25.84 28.97
N ASN A 169 -34.99 25.17 28.38
CA ASN A 169 -36.19 25.77 27.78
C ASN A 169 -35.90 26.73 26.61
N ILE A 170 -34.85 26.47 25.83
CA ILE A 170 -34.43 27.32 24.70
C ILE A 170 -34.51 26.54 23.39
N ALA A 171 -35.16 27.12 22.40
CA ALA A 171 -35.26 26.59 21.05
C ALA A 171 -34.03 27.04 20.22
N TYR A 172 -32.86 26.46 20.47
CA TYR A 172 -31.63 26.82 19.72
C TYR A 172 -31.74 26.51 18.23
N HIS A 173 -30.96 27.22 17.41
CA HIS A 173 -30.91 27.07 15.95
C HIS A 173 -32.29 27.16 15.29
N SER A 174 -33.07 28.15 15.73
CA SER A 174 -34.42 28.40 15.22
C SER A 174 -34.70 29.90 15.16
N ARG A 175 -35.78 30.28 14.47
CA ARG A 175 -36.27 31.67 14.42
C ARG A 175 -36.55 32.26 15.80
N TYR A 176 -36.82 31.44 16.82
CA TYR A 176 -37.23 31.88 18.15
C TYR A 176 -36.09 32.49 18.98
N ILE A 177 -34.85 32.40 18.50
CA ILE A 177 -33.69 33.02 19.13
C ILE A 177 -33.07 34.12 18.25
N ALA A 178 -33.68 34.48 17.12
CA ALA A 178 -33.16 35.50 16.19
C ALA A 178 -32.88 36.85 16.88
N HIS A 179 -33.74 37.26 17.81
CA HIS A 179 -33.59 38.51 18.58
C HIS A 179 -32.40 38.50 19.55
N MET A 180 -31.82 37.34 19.85
CA MET A 180 -30.59 37.24 20.64
C MET A 180 -29.34 37.63 19.83
N GLY A 181 -29.39 37.51 18.51
CA GLY A 181 -28.27 37.74 17.60
C GLY A 181 -27.61 39.12 17.74
N PRO A 182 -28.35 40.25 17.67
CA PRO A 182 -27.75 41.58 17.74
C PRO A 182 -26.93 41.84 19.00
N GLN A 183 -27.42 41.40 20.17
CA GLN A 183 -26.72 41.59 21.43
C GLN A 183 -25.49 40.69 21.54
N LEU A 184 -25.59 39.43 21.08
CA LEU A 184 -24.45 38.52 21.02
C LEU A 184 -23.36 39.09 20.10
N LEU A 185 -23.71 39.54 18.90
CA LEU A 185 -22.80 40.16 17.95
C LEU A 185 -22.05 41.34 18.58
N LYS A 186 -22.76 42.21 19.31
CA LYS A 186 -22.16 43.35 20.02
C LYS A 186 -21.13 42.92 21.06
N TYR A 187 -21.37 41.83 21.79
CA TYR A 187 -20.39 41.28 22.72
C TYR A 187 -19.20 40.64 22.00
N LEU A 188 -19.47 39.82 20.97
CA LEU A 188 -18.44 39.11 20.22
C LEU A 188 -17.50 40.07 19.48
N LYS A 189 -17.99 41.19 18.93
CA LYS A 189 -17.14 42.22 18.31
C LYS A 189 -16.12 42.83 19.27
N LYS A 190 -16.41 42.87 20.58
CA LYS A 190 -15.48 43.38 21.58
C LYS A 190 -14.34 42.41 21.88
N ILE A 191 -14.60 41.11 21.80
CA ILE A 191 -13.61 40.07 22.11
C ILE A 191 -12.86 39.56 20.87
N ILE A 192 -13.45 39.75 19.68
CA ILE A 192 -12.87 39.40 18.38
C ILE A 192 -12.76 40.70 17.55
N PRO A 193 -11.89 41.66 17.93
CA PRO A 193 -11.75 42.91 17.18
C PRO A 193 -11.10 42.70 15.82
N ASN A 194 -10.19 41.72 15.71
CA ASN A 194 -9.46 41.40 14.50
C ASN A 194 -9.64 39.91 14.18
N PRO A 195 -10.64 39.53 13.36
CA PRO A 195 -10.92 38.13 13.06
C PRO A 195 -9.80 37.52 12.20
N LYS A 196 -9.39 36.29 12.55
CA LYS A 196 -8.39 35.54 11.79
C LYS A 196 -9.06 34.69 10.70
N PRO A 197 -8.38 34.40 9.58
CA PRO A 197 -8.88 33.45 8.59
C PRO A 197 -8.96 32.05 9.20
N ARG A 198 -10.01 31.31 8.82
CA ARG A 198 -10.16 29.89 9.12
C ARG A 198 -9.23 29.09 8.21
N SER A 199 -8.54 28.08 8.74
CA SER A 199 -7.74 27.21 7.89
C SER A 199 -8.63 26.30 7.03
N SER A 200 -8.05 25.71 5.98
CA SER A 200 -8.74 24.71 5.15
C SER A 200 -9.08 23.41 5.91
N LYS A 201 -8.50 23.20 7.11
CA LYS A 201 -8.80 22.04 7.96
C LYS A 201 -10.16 22.17 8.62
N TRP A 202 -10.63 23.39 8.89
CA TRP A 202 -11.90 23.62 9.56
C TRP A 202 -13.06 23.62 8.58
N LEU A 203 -13.79 22.51 8.55
CA LEU A 203 -15.01 22.35 7.76
C LEU A 203 -16.20 22.89 8.57
N SER A 204 -16.88 23.91 8.06
CA SER A 204 -17.99 24.55 8.81
C SER A 204 -19.21 23.64 8.82
N SER A 205 -19.86 23.53 9.96
CA SER A 205 -21.21 22.97 10.11
C SER A 205 -22.28 24.06 10.22
N SER A 206 -21.88 25.33 10.12
CA SER A 206 -22.74 26.50 10.36
C SER A 206 -23.04 27.30 9.09
N VAL A 207 -22.31 27.00 8.02
CA VAL A 207 -22.38 27.65 6.72
C VAL A 207 -22.40 26.55 5.65
N PRO A 208 -23.29 26.61 4.64
CA PRO A 208 -23.28 25.67 3.53
C PRO A 208 -21.92 25.64 2.82
N GLU A 209 -21.53 24.47 2.32
CA GLU A 209 -20.23 24.28 1.65
C GLU A 209 -19.99 25.28 0.50
N SER A 210 -21.04 25.60 -0.27
CA SER A 210 -20.99 26.57 -1.37
C SER A 210 -20.52 27.97 -0.94
N ASP A 211 -20.70 28.30 0.34
CA ASP A 211 -20.50 29.64 0.87
C ASP A 211 -19.25 29.73 1.75
N TRP A 212 -18.48 28.64 1.91
CA TRP A 212 -17.29 28.62 2.78
C TRP A 212 -16.21 29.62 2.37
N HIS A 213 -16.09 29.88 1.06
CA HIS A 213 -15.09 30.79 0.50
C HIS A 213 -15.61 32.23 0.34
N GLN A 214 -16.88 32.49 0.65
CA GLN A 214 -17.42 33.84 0.61
C GLN A 214 -16.80 34.72 1.70
N GLU A 215 -16.67 36.01 1.39
CA GLU A 215 -16.11 36.99 2.31
C GLU A 215 -16.92 37.04 3.62
N GLY A 216 -16.23 36.88 4.75
CA GLY A 216 -16.84 36.83 6.08
C GLY A 216 -17.07 35.41 6.61
N SER A 217 -17.51 34.48 5.75
CA SER A 217 -17.67 33.05 6.09
C SER A 217 -16.34 32.33 6.25
N ASN A 218 -15.31 32.80 5.53
CA ASN A 218 -13.94 32.31 5.61
C ASN A 218 -13.16 32.82 6.85
N LEU A 219 -13.77 33.67 7.69
CA LEU A 219 -13.15 34.24 8.89
C LEU A 219 -13.76 33.66 10.16
N CYS A 220 -12.93 33.51 11.20
CA CYS A 220 -13.36 33.20 12.56
C CYS A 220 -13.85 34.50 13.24
N SER A 221 -14.97 35.02 12.76
CA SER A 221 -15.49 36.35 13.08
C SER A 221 -16.63 36.34 14.10
N ALA A 222 -16.93 37.51 14.66
CA ALA A 222 -18.09 37.71 15.53
C ALA A 222 -19.40 37.38 14.79
N GLU A 223 -19.48 37.77 13.52
CA GLU A 223 -20.58 37.46 12.59
C GLU A 223 -20.73 35.95 12.41
N TYR A 224 -19.64 35.23 12.11
CA TYR A 224 -19.65 33.77 11.95
C TYR A 224 -20.21 33.06 13.19
N HIS A 225 -19.71 33.39 14.38
CA HIS A 225 -20.16 32.74 15.61
C HIS A 225 -21.56 33.16 16.05
N THR A 226 -22.00 34.36 15.68
CA THR A 226 -23.41 34.76 15.86
C THR A 226 -24.30 33.94 14.94
N ASN A 227 -23.93 33.78 13.67
CA ASN A 227 -24.66 32.97 12.70
C ASN A 227 -24.72 31.50 13.10
N ASN A 228 -23.64 30.93 13.66
CA ASN A 228 -23.63 29.58 14.21
C ASN A 228 -24.71 29.36 15.29
N LEU A 229 -25.03 30.37 16.11
CA LEU A 229 -26.10 30.24 17.10
C LEU A 229 -27.48 30.20 16.44
N LEU A 230 -27.67 30.98 15.36
CA LEU A 230 -28.98 31.25 14.77
C LEU A 230 -29.39 30.25 13.70
N ASN A 231 -28.45 29.75 12.91
CA ASN A 231 -28.70 28.85 11.79
C ASN A 231 -28.62 27.37 12.19
N SER A 232 -29.22 26.51 11.38
CA SER A 232 -29.15 25.05 11.54
C SER A 232 -27.71 24.51 11.45
N VAL A 233 -27.45 23.41 12.17
CA VAL A 233 -26.18 22.70 12.18
C VAL A 233 -26.18 21.62 11.08
N LEU A 234 -25.36 21.79 10.06
CA LEU A 234 -25.21 20.93 8.88
C LEU A 234 -24.17 19.82 9.12
N PHE A 235 -24.31 19.06 10.20
CA PHE A 235 -23.28 18.09 10.61
C PHE A 235 -23.22 16.86 9.70
N GLU A 236 -24.36 16.33 9.24
CA GLU A 236 -24.43 15.22 8.28
C GLU A 236 -23.68 15.56 6.98
N GLU A 237 -23.96 16.75 6.43
CA GLU A 237 -23.35 17.24 5.20
C GLU A 237 -21.84 17.39 5.34
N THR A 238 -21.39 18.08 6.39
CA THR A 238 -19.96 18.34 6.61
C THR A 238 -19.19 17.06 6.97
N PHE A 239 -19.78 16.14 7.73
CA PHE A 239 -19.12 14.90 8.12
C PHE A 239 -18.95 13.93 6.94
N ALA A 240 -19.84 13.97 5.95
CA ALA A 240 -19.74 13.16 4.74
C ALA A 240 -18.55 13.51 3.84
N LEU A 241 -17.89 14.66 4.07
CA LEU A 241 -16.69 15.08 3.34
C LEU A 241 -15.41 14.39 3.84
N LEU A 242 -15.45 13.71 4.98
CA LEU A 242 -14.30 13.01 5.53
C LEU A 242 -14.01 11.70 4.76
N PRO A 243 -12.75 11.24 4.72
CA PRO A 243 -12.42 9.91 4.19
C PRO A 243 -13.15 8.79 4.95
N ASN A 244 -13.59 7.75 4.23
CA ASN A 244 -14.42 6.65 4.77
C ASN A 244 -13.79 5.80 5.89
N ASN A 245 -12.49 5.94 6.13
CA ASN A 245 -11.71 5.25 7.15
C ASN A 245 -11.06 6.22 8.15
N ALA A 246 -11.58 7.44 8.26
CA ALA A 246 -11.01 8.45 9.14
C ALA A 246 -11.13 8.04 10.62
N LEU A 247 -10.09 8.41 11.38
CA LEU A 247 -10.09 8.36 12.84
C LEU A 247 -10.61 9.70 13.37
N THR A 248 -11.68 9.67 14.15
CA THR A 248 -12.29 10.89 14.71
C THR A 248 -12.15 10.94 16.23
N ILE A 249 -11.71 12.08 16.74
CA ILE A 249 -11.58 12.35 18.17
C ILE A 249 -12.74 13.25 18.61
N GLU A 250 -13.57 12.78 19.53
CA GLU A 250 -14.66 13.60 20.08
C GLU A 250 -14.16 14.39 21.31
N ILE A 251 -14.01 15.70 21.11
CA ILE A 251 -13.56 16.67 22.12
C ILE A 251 -14.79 17.30 22.79
N ALA A 252 -15.23 16.69 23.89
CA ALA A 252 -16.39 17.12 24.66
C ALA A 252 -16.24 16.65 26.12
N PRO A 253 -17.03 17.19 27.08
CA PRO A 253 -17.13 16.65 28.44
C PRO A 253 -17.87 15.31 28.52
N HIS A 254 -18.45 14.86 27.41
CA HIS A 254 -19.01 13.51 27.24
C HIS A 254 -19.05 13.16 25.75
N GLY A 255 -18.65 11.94 25.40
CA GLY A 255 -18.82 11.38 24.05
C GLY A 255 -20.27 11.15 23.62
N LEU A 256 -21.04 12.23 23.42
CA LEU A 256 -22.45 12.20 23.05
C LEU A 256 -22.65 11.82 21.57
N LEU A 257 -21.78 12.31 20.69
CA LEU A 257 -21.89 12.09 19.24
C LEU A 257 -21.43 10.70 18.82
N GLN A 258 -20.83 9.90 19.70
CA GLN A 258 -20.36 8.54 19.40
C GLN A 258 -21.36 7.67 18.64
N ALA A 259 -22.65 7.73 19.00
CA ALA A 259 -23.69 6.96 18.31
C ALA A 259 -23.96 7.47 16.89
N ILE A 260 -23.92 8.79 16.70
CA ILE A 260 -24.10 9.44 15.39
C ILE A 260 -22.88 9.15 14.52
N LEU A 261 -21.67 9.37 15.03
CA LEU A 261 -20.41 9.15 14.33
C LEU A 261 -20.31 7.72 13.78
N LYS A 262 -20.58 6.70 14.62
CA LYS A 262 -20.56 5.28 14.22
C LYS A 262 -21.58 4.90 13.15
N ARG A 263 -22.73 5.60 13.10
CA ARG A 263 -23.74 5.38 12.06
C ARG A 263 -23.35 6.08 10.77
N SER A 264 -22.82 7.29 10.86
CA SER A 264 -22.39 8.07 9.71
C SER A 264 -21.16 7.49 9.01
N MET A 265 -20.25 6.82 9.75
CA MET A 265 -19.06 6.18 9.18
C MET A 265 -18.76 4.85 9.86
N VAL A 266 -19.33 3.76 9.34
CA VAL A 266 -19.24 2.41 9.94
C VAL A 266 -17.81 1.86 10.02
N ASN A 267 -16.97 2.18 9.02
CA ASN A 267 -15.58 1.74 8.94
C ASN A 267 -14.61 2.69 9.66
N GLY A 268 -15.12 3.76 10.26
CA GLY A 268 -14.35 4.76 10.98
C GLY A 268 -14.00 4.34 12.40
N VAL A 269 -12.95 4.96 12.95
CA VAL A 269 -12.56 4.76 14.35
C VAL A 269 -12.96 6.01 15.14
N HIS A 270 -13.90 5.87 16.07
CA HIS A 270 -14.44 6.99 16.84
C HIS A 270 -14.02 6.89 18.31
N ILE A 271 -13.28 7.89 18.79
CA ILE A 271 -12.66 7.88 20.11
C ILE A 271 -13.12 9.10 20.91
N PRO A 272 -13.94 8.93 21.96
CA PRO A 272 -14.26 10.02 22.88
C PRO A 272 -13.13 10.20 23.89
N LEU A 273 -12.86 11.46 24.28
CA LEU A 273 -11.81 11.76 25.26
C LEU A 273 -12.31 11.70 26.72
N THR A 274 -13.61 11.81 26.93
CA THR A 274 -14.22 11.81 28.27
C THR A 274 -15.57 11.09 28.28
N GLN A 275 -16.01 10.71 29.48
CA GLN A 275 -17.27 10.02 29.71
C GLN A 275 -18.00 10.59 30.92
N ARG A 276 -19.27 10.97 30.74
CA ARG A 276 -20.16 11.40 31.82
C ARG A 276 -20.28 10.30 32.87
N ASN A 277 -20.33 10.70 34.14
CA ASN A 277 -20.44 9.82 35.32
C ASN A 277 -19.26 8.86 35.52
N ASN A 278 -18.16 9.01 34.77
CA ASN A 278 -16.94 8.25 35.01
C ASN A 278 -16.08 8.94 36.09
N LYS A 279 -15.86 8.25 37.21
CA LYS A 279 -15.08 8.78 38.35
C LYS A 279 -13.58 8.95 38.04
N THR A 280 -13.07 8.24 37.03
CA THR A 280 -11.66 8.21 36.64
C THR A 280 -11.47 8.64 35.19
N ASN A 281 -12.03 9.81 34.84
CA ASN A 281 -11.90 10.39 33.50
C ASN A 281 -10.43 10.58 33.04
N ASN A 282 -9.47 10.73 33.96
CA ASN A 282 -8.05 10.73 33.65
C ASN A 282 -7.57 9.38 33.06
N VAL A 283 -8.04 8.26 33.60
CA VAL A 283 -7.74 6.91 33.09
C VAL A 283 -8.48 6.66 31.77
N PHE A 284 -9.72 7.16 31.66
CA PHE A 284 -10.48 7.10 30.42
C PHE A 284 -9.77 7.85 29.28
N PHE A 285 -9.26 9.05 29.55
CA PHE A 285 -8.45 9.82 28.61
C PHE A 285 -7.18 9.06 28.19
N LEU A 286 -6.40 8.51 29.13
CA LEU A 286 -5.22 7.70 28.79
C LEU A 286 -5.57 6.46 27.96
N SER A 287 -6.73 5.85 28.22
CA SER A 287 -7.24 4.74 27.41
C SER A 287 -7.60 5.21 25.99
N ALA A 288 -8.15 6.41 25.84
CA ALA A 288 -8.40 7.01 24.53
C ALA A 288 -7.09 7.27 23.77
N ILE A 289 -6.07 7.83 24.43
CA ILE A 289 -4.73 8.02 23.87
C ILE A 289 -4.09 6.69 23.45
N GLY A 290 -4.22 5.64 24.27
CA GLY A 290 -3.79 4.29 23.90
C GLY A 290 -4.50 3.73 22.67
N LYS A 291 -5.79 4.02 22.49
CA LYS A 291 -6.53 3.67 21.27
C LYS A 291 -6.05 4.45 20.06
N LEU A 292 -5.69 5.73 20.20
CA LEU A 292 -5.08 6.50 19.11
C LEU A 292 -3.77 5.83 18.65
N PHE A 293 -2.91 5.49 19.60
CA PHE A 293 -1.65 4.79 19.31
C PHE A 293 -1.87 3.44 18.62
N ALA A 294 -2.81 2.63 19.11
CA ALA A 294 -3.14 1.34 18.51
C ALA A 294 -3.70 1.44 17.07
N ASN A 295 -4.24 2.60 16.69
CA ASN A 295 -4.72 2.88 15.33
C ASN A 295 -3.70 3.67 14.49
N GLY A 296 -2.43 3.69 14.89
CA GLY A 296 -1.33 4.23 14.08
C GLY A 296 -1.02 5.71 14.29
N VAL A 297 -1.69 6.39 15.23
CA VAL A 297 -1.34 7.79 15.58
C VAL A 297 -0.07 7.78 16.43
N VAL A 298 1.02 8.31 15.89
CA VAL A 298 2.30 8.43 16.59
C VAL A 298 2.41 9.81 17.24
N PHE A 299 2.74 9.83 18.52
CA PHE A 299 2.97 11.05 19.29
C PHE A 299 4.12 10.85 20.29
N PRO A 300 4.83 11.90 20.71
CA PRO A 300 5.84 11.85 21.75
C PRO A 300 5.23 11.43 23.10
N THR A 301 5.17 10.12 23.35
CA THR A 301 4.65 9.53 24.60
C THR A 301 5.40 10.03 25.83
N ALA A 302 6.66 10.45 25.68
CA ALA A 302 7.44 11.09 26.73
C ALA A 302 6.77 12.35 27.31
N ASN A 303 5.96 13.07 26.52
CA ASN A 303 5.25 14.27 26.97
C ASN A 303 4.10 13.97 27.94
N LEU A 304 3.69 12.70 28.09
CA LEU A 304 2.70 12.27 29.09
C LEU A 304 3.30 12.19 30.51
N TYR A 305 4.62 12.19 30.64
CA TYR A 305 5.34 11.95 31.89
C TYR A 305 6.32 13.09 32.19
N PRO A 306 6.75 13.25 33.45
CA PRO A 306 7.84 14.16 33.77
C PRO A 306 9.09 13.87 32.94
N LYS A 307 9.90 14.89 32.68
CA LYS A 307 11.17 14.72 31.96
C LYS A 307 12.05 13.71 32.70
N ILE A 308 12.48 12.68 31.96
CA ILE A 308 13.37 11.64 32.47
C ILE A 308 14.81 12.15 32.33
N GLU A 309 15.60 12.02 33.39
CA GLU A 309 17.04 12.30 33.34
C GLU A 309 17.79 11.08 32.81
N PHE A 310 18.60 11.29 31.78
CA PHE A 310 19.51 10.29 31.23
C PHE A 310 20.94 10.57 31.73
N PRO A 311 21.77 9.53 31.97
CA PRO A 311 21.53 8.11 31.72
C PRO A 311 20.59 7.45 32.75
N VAL A 312 19.93 6.36 32.34
CA VAL A 312 19.09 5.56 33.25
C VAL A 312 19.93 4.85 34.32
N SER A 313 19.30 4.47 35.44
CA SER A 313 19.96 3.74 36.53
C SER A 313 20.48 2.38 36.06
N ARG A 314 21.62 1.93 36.64
CA ARG A 314 22.34 0.69 36.29
C ARG A 314 21.48 -0.59 36.35
N GLY A 315 20.41 -0.60 37.16
CA GLY A 315 19.49 -1.73 37.30
C GLY A 315 18.27 -1.72 36.37
N THR A 316 18.17 -0.75 35.45
CA THR A 316 17.03 -0.64 34.54
C THR A 316 17.00 -1.84 33.59
N PRO A 317 15.89 -2.61 33.51
CA PRO A 317 15.79 -3.76 32.63
C PRO A 317 16.07 -3.41 31.16
N GLY A 318 16.82 -4.28 30.47
CA GLY A 318 17.07 -4.14 29.04
C GLY A 318 15.81 -4.38 28.21
N ILE A 319 15.72 -3.71 27.05
CA ILE A 319 14.57 -3.80 26.13
C ILE A 319 14.77 -4.91 25.08
N SER A 320 16.02 -5.29 24.78
CA SER A 320 16.34 -6.18 23.65
C SER A 320 15.64 -7.54 23.70
N SER A 321 15.45 -8.12 24.89
CA SER A 321 14.76 -9.40 25.07
C SER A 321 13.23 -9.33 24.92
N LEU A 322 12.66 -8.12 24.90
CA LEU A 322 11.22 -7.90 24.75
C LEU A 322 10.80 -7.73 23.29
N ILE A 323 11.74 -7.33 22.41
CA ILE A 323 11.49 -7.17 20.98
C ILE A 323 11.50 -8.57 20.34
N ARG A 324 10.34 -8.97 19.83
CA ARG A 324 10.17 -10.24 19.10
C ARG A 324 9.97 -9.93 17.62
N TRP A 325 10.55 -10.78 16.80
CA TRP A 325 10.43 -10.73 15.35
C TRP A 325 9.64 -11.95 14.89
N ASP A 326 9.07 -11.85 13.69
CA ASP A 326 8.55 -13.02 13.00
C ASP A 326 9.73 -13.78 12.38
N HIS A 327 10.14 -14.88 13.03
CA HIS A 327 11.17 -15.80 12.53
C HIS A 327 10.55 -17.06 11.91
N SER A 328 9.36 -16.96 11.33
CA SER A 328 8.72 -18.09 10.65
C SER A 328 9.41 -18.49 9.35
N GLU A 329 10.14 -17.56 8.71
CA GLU A 329 10.93 -17.83 7.51
C GLU A 329 12.38 -18.20 7.86
N ASP A 330 12.84 -19.33 7.32
CA ASP A 330 14.23 -19.77 7.42
C ASP A 330 15.07 -19.15 6.29
N TRP A 331 16.26 -18.68 6.65
CA TRP A 331 17.25 -18.19 5.70
C TRP A 331 18.36 -19.22 5.47
N PHE A 332 18.93 -19.24 4.28
CA PHE A 332 20.03 -20.15 3.97
C PHE A 332 21.26 -19.84 4.83
N ALA A 333 21.58 -20.74 5.75
CA ALA A 333 22.82 -20.72 6.51
C ALA A 333 23.86 -21.62 5.83
N VAL A 334 24.97 -21.02 5.37
CA VAL A 334 26.08 -21.76 4.77
C VAL A 334 26.61 -22.79 5.77
N LYS A 335 26.56 -24.07 5.41
CA LYS A 335 27.17 -25.17 6.18
C LYS A 335 28.60 -25.39 5.73
N TYR A 336 29.51 -25.60 6.69
CA TYR A 336 30.94 -25.85 6.44
C TYR A 336 31.22 -27.06 5.52
N GLU A 337 30.32 -28.04 5.46
CA GLU A 337 30.42 -29.21 4.57
C GLU A 337 30.37 -28.83 3.08
N ASN A 338 29.68 -27.74 2.71
CA ASN A 338 29.54 -27.30 1.33
C ASN A 338 30.88 -26.82 0.73
N ILE A 339 31.82 -26.39 1.58
CA ILE A 339 33.12 -25.83 1.21
C ILE A 339 34.15 -26.95 0.94
N LYS A 340 33.96 -28.17 1.46
CA LYS A 340 34.94 -29.26 1.34
C LYS A 340 34.82 -30.10 0.05
N SER A 341 33.93 -29.75 -0.88
CA SER A 341 33.68 -30.55 -2.11
C SER A 341 34.49 -30.09 -3.35
N GLU A 342 35.45 -29.18 -3.17
CA GLU A 342 36.02 -28.40 -4.28
C GLU A 342 36.80 -29.24 -5.30
N SER A 343 37.52 -30.30 -4.93
CA SER A 343 38.29 -31.11 -5.89
C SER A 343 37.68 -32.47 -6.20
N LYS A 344 36.35 -32.60 -6.36
CA LYS A 344 35.73 -33.84 -6.85
C LYS A 344 35.34 -33.72 -8.32
N GLY A 345 35.71 -34.74 -9.11
CA GLY A 345 35.25 -34.90 -10.49
C GLY A 345 33.82 -35.42 -10.62
N GLU A 346 33.22 -35.89 -9.52
CA GLU A 346 31.83 -36.36 -9.46
C GLU A 346 30.97 -35.40 -8.63
N ARG A 347 29.82 -34.98 -9.19
CA ARG A 347 28.85 -34.10 -8.53
C ARG A 347 27.41 -34.46 -8.91
N SER A 348 26.53 -34.46 -7.92
CA SER A 348 25.10 -34.66 -8.12
C SER A 348 24.35 -33.33 -8.06
N TYR A 349 23.59 -33.03 -9.10
CA TYR A 349 22.72 -31.85 -9.22
C TYR A 349 21.27 -32.28 -9.12
N THR A 350 20.48 -31.54 -8.34
CA THR A 350 19.03 -31.71 -8.29
C THR A 350 18.36 -30.63 -9.14
N VAL A 351 17.68 -31.05 -10.20
CA VAL A 351 16.97 -30.19 -11.15
C VAL A 351 15.48 -30.21 -10.79
N SER A 352 14.90 -29.05 -10.53
CA SER A 352 13.48 -28.88 -10.21
C SER A 352 12.94 -27.57 -10.77
N MET A 353 11.69 -27.56 -11.23
CA MET A 353 11.03 -26.33 -11.70
C MET A 353 10.60 -25.39 -10.56
N SER A 354 10.65 -25.84 -9.31
CA SER A 354 10.27 -25.05 -8.14
C SER A 354 11.45 -24.27 -7.52
N SER A 355 12.63 -24.32 -8.13
CA SER A 355 13.87 -23.68 -7.64
C SER A 355 14.47 -22.73 -8.68
N ASP A 356 15.78 -22.50 -8.64
CA ASP A 356 16.53 -21.61 -9.55
C ASP A 356 16.41 -21.99 -11.05
N GLU A 357 15.84 -23.16 -11.36
CA GLU A 357 15.63 -23.67 -12.72
C GLU A 357 14.18 -23.46 -13.24
N GLU A 358 13.40 -22.55 -12.64
CA GLU A 358 12.02 -22.23 -13.07
C GLU A 358 11.90 -21.99 -14.60
N PHE A 359 12.95 -21.40 -15.20
CA PHE A 359 12.99 -21.11 -16.63
C PHE A 359 12.86 -22.35 -17.52
N LEU A 360 13.19 -23.56 -17.03
CA LEU A 360 13.07 -24.83 -17.75
C LEU A 360 11.63 -25.14 -18.18
N SER A 361 10.63 -24.60 -17.46
CA SER A 361 9.21 -24.67 -17.85
C SER A 361 8.94 -24.12 -19.26
N GLY A 362 9.83 -23.25 -19.76
CA GLY A 362 9.74 -22.67 -21.09
C GLY A 362 10.28 -23.55 -22.23
N HIS A 363 11.00 -24.63 -21.94
CA HIS A 363 11.59 -25.53 -22.95
C HIS A 363 10.68 -26.72 -23.25
N VAL A 364 9.52 -26.44 -23.86
CA VAL A 364 8.51 -27.46 -24.19
C VAL A 364 8.66 -27.91 -25.64
N ILE A 365 8.86 -29.20 -25.85
CA ILE A 365 8.95 -29.82 -27.17
C ILE A 365 7.91 -30.94 -27.26
N ASP A 366 7.04 -30.88 -28.26
CA ASP A 366 5.92 -31.80 -28.48
C ASP A 366 5.02 -32.02 -27.24
N GLY A 367 4.80 -30.95 -26.47
CA GLY A 367 3.97 -30.95 -25.26
C GLY A 367 4.62 -31.60 -24.03
N LYS A 368 5.93 -31.83 -24.03
CA LYS A 368 6.70 -32.22 -22.84
C LYS A 368 7.77 -31.17 -22.55
N ALA A 369 7.95 -30.80 -21.29
CA ALA A 369 9.11 -30.02 -20.88
C ALA A 369 10.33 -30.95 -20.87
N LEU A 370 11.31 -30.65 -21.72
CA LEU A 370 12.56 -31.42 -21.82
C LEU A 370 13.70 -30.59 -21.23
N ILE A 371 14.65 -31.25 -20.58
CA ILE A 371 15.89 -30.58 -20.17
C ILE A 371 16.67 -30.18 -21.45
N PRO A 372 16.98 -28.90 -21.65
CA PRO A 372 17.71 -28.43 -22.83
C PRO A 372 19.10 -29.06 -22.93
N ALA A 373 19.57 -29.31 -24.16
CA ALA A 373 20.89 -29.88 -24.42
C ALA A 373 22.02 -29.10 -23.70
N ILE A 374 21.92 -27.77 -23.68
CA ILE A 374 22.91 -26.89 -23.06
C ILE A 374 22.86 -26.92 -21.52
N CYS A 375 21.72 -27.25 -20.91
CA CYS A 375 21.60 -27.35 -19.46
C CYS A 375 22.55 -28.42 -18.89
N TYR A 376 22.67 -29.56 -19.57
CA TYR A 376 23.65 -30.60 -19.26
C TYR A 376 25.09 -30.08 -19.30
N LEU A 377 25.43 -29.35 -20.36
CA LEU A 377 26.79 -28.82 -20.55
C LEU A 377 27.11 -27.72 -19.54
N ARG A 378 26.12 -26.95 -19.08
CA ARG A 378 26.29 -26.00 -17.97
C ARG A 378 26.74 -26.72 -16.69
N TYR A 379 26.09 -27.82 -16.31
CA TYR A 379 26.50 -28.58 -15.12
C TYR A 379 27.89 -29.21 -15.24
N VAL A 380 28.28 -29.64 -16.45
CA VAL A 380 29.66 -30.09 -16.72
C VAL A 380 30.64 -28.93 -16.57
N TRP A 381 30.30 -27.74 -17.09
CA TRP A 381 31.14 -26.54 -16.98
C TRP A 381 31.31 -26.10 -15.53
N GLU A 382 30.23 -26.07 -14.75
CA GLU A 382 30.25 -25.82 -13.31
C GLU A 382 31.13 -26.82 -12.57
N THR A 383 30.98 -28.12 -12.87
CA THR A 383 31.79 -29.18 -12.26
C THR A 383 33.28 -29.01 -12.63
N PHE A 384 33.58 -28.72 -13.89
CA PHE A 384 34.95 -28.51 -14.36
C PHE A 384 35.60 -27.29 -13.71
N SER A 385 34.89 -26.18 -13.61
CA SER A 385 35.39 -24.98 -12.94
C SER A 385 35.65 -25.25 -11.46
N LEU A 386 34.72 -25.90 -10.76
CA LEU A 386 34.92 -26.22 -9.35
C LEU A 386 36.15 -27.11 -9.12
N MET A 387 36.44 -28.05 -10.02
CA MET A 387 37.62 -28.93 -9.92
C MET A 387 38.96 -28.19 -9.92
N TYR A 388 39.07 -27.05 -10.62
CA TYR A 388 40.36 -26.39 -10.91
C TYR A 388 40.42 -24.90 -10.53
N HIS A 389 39.29 -24.19 -10.54
CA HIS A 389 39.19 -22.72 -10.53
C HIS A 389 38.24 -22.15 -9.46
N GLY A 390 37.36 -22.97 -8.87
CA GLY A 390 36.38 -22.54 -7.87
C GLY A 390 34.97 -22.31 -8.44
N PRO A 391 34.09 -21.55 -7.77
CA PRO A 391 32.66 -21.50 -8.11
C PRO A 391 32.33 -20.62 -9.33
N SER A 392 33.23 -19.74 -9.76
CA SER A 392 32.99 -18.77 -10.84
C SER A 392 33.17 -19.38 -12.24
N TYR A 393 32.33 -20.36 -12.58
CA TYR A 393 32.45 -21.11 -13.83
C TYR A 393 32.37 -20.26 -15.09
N THR A 394 31.60 -19.16 -15.07
CA THR A 394 31.45 -18.26 -16.22
C THR A 394 32.73 -17.57 -16.67
N GLU A 395 33.76 -17.55 -15.83
CA GLU A 395 35.06 -16.95 -16.15
C GLU A 395 36.02 -17.94 -16.85
N VAL A 396 35.77 -19.24 -16.74
CA VAL A 396 36.64 -20.30 -17.27
C VAL A 396 36.32 -20.54 -18.75
N PRO A 397 37.22 -20.24 -19.69
CA PRO A 397 36.98 -20.49 -21.10
C PRO A 397 37.11 -21.99 -21.40
N VAL A 398 36.06 -22.60 -21.92
CA VAL A 398 36.00 -24.06 -22.13
C VAL A 398 35.68 -24.42 -23.56
N GLU A 399 36.22 -25.57 -23.98
CA GLU A 399 35.91 -26.23 -25.23
C GLU A 399 35.34 -27.62 -24.92
N PHE A 400 34.15 -27.88 -25.46
CA PHE A 400 33.53 -29.19 -25.47
C PHE A 400 33.77 -29.84 -26.83
N GLU A 401 34.11 -31.12 -26.83
CA GLU A 401 34.33 -31.90 -28.03
C GLU A 401 33.56 -33.21 -28.01
N GLU A 402 33.15 -33.66 -29.19
CA GLU A 402 32.51 -34.97 -29.41
C GLU A 402 31.33 -35.24 -28.46
N VAL A 403 30.54 -34.21 -28.17
CA VAL A 403 29.39 -34.28 -27.26
C VAL A 403 28.31 -35.12 -27.92
N LYS A 404 27.80 -36.13 -27.22
CA LYS A 404 26.72 -37.01 -27.65
C LYS A 404 25.57 -36.95 -26.65
N PHE A 405 24.38 -36.63 -27.16
CA PHE A 405 23.13 -36.67 -26.40
C PHE A 405 22.42 -37.98 -26.73
N LEU A 406 22.43 -38.91 -25.78
CA LEU A 406 21.92 -40.27 -25.98
C LEU A 406 20.42 -40.35 -25.68
N ARG A 407 19.94 -39.55 -24.73
CA ARG A 407 18.54 -39.53 -24.30
C ARG A 407 18.11 -38.10 -23.97
N ALA A 408 16.86 -37.76 -24.30
CA ALA A 408 16.21 -36.56 -23.81
C ALA A 408 15.46 -36.87 -22.51
N THR A 409 15.77 -36.12 -21.45
CA THR A 409 15.10 -36.24 -20.15
C THR A 409 13.93 -35.26 -20.07
N SER A 410 12.75 -35.76 -19.69
CA SER A 410 11.56 -34.94 -19.43
C SER A 410 11.44 -34.62 -17.95
N ILE A 411 10.95 -33.42 -17.63
CA ILE A 411 10.77 -32.95 -16.26
C ILE A 411 9.35 -32.40 -16.06
N SER A 412 8.71 -32.76 -14.95
CA SER A 412 7.40 -32.26 -14.52
C SER A 412 7.55 -31.21 -13.41
N PRO A 413 6.54 -30.36 -13.15
CA PRO A 413 6.63 -29.30 -12.13
C PRO A 413 6.98 -29.80 -10.72
N ASP A 414 6.52 -30.99 -10.35
CA ASP A 414 6.73 -31.60 -9.03
C ASP A 414 7.97 -32.52 -8.96
N ASP A 415 8.69 -32.69 -10.08
CA ASP A 415 9.82 -33.61 -10.16
C ASP A 415 11.10 -32.97 -9.57
N ASN A 416 11.80 -33.74 -8.73
CA ASN A 416 13.16 -33.44 -8.28
C ASN A 416 14.14 -34.43 -8.93
N LEU A 417 14.66 -34.07 -10.10
CA LEU A 417 15.46 -34.96 -10.92
C LEU A 417 16.94 -34.88 -10.54
N LYS A 418 17.57 -36.02 -10.27
CA LYS A 418 19.00 -36.08 -9.93
C LYS A 418 19.85 -36.43 -11.15
N LEU A 419 20.69 -35.49 -11.56
CA LEU A 419 21.74 -35.71 -12.55
C LEU A 419 23.07 -35.93 -11.83
N ASN A 420 23.80 -36.97 -12.18
CA ASN A 420 25.16 -37.18 -11.71
C ASN A 420 26.14 -36.86 -12.84
N VAL A 421 26.99 -35.88 -12.61
CA VAL A 421 28.01 -35.41 -13.56
C VAL A 421 29.36 -35.93 -13.08
N MET A 422 30.05 -36.65 -13.96
CA MET A 422 31.39 -37.18 -13.70
C MET A 422 32.36 -36.68 -14.76
N ILE A 423 33.51 -36.18 -14.33
CA ILE A 423 34.62 -35.71 -15.18
C ILE A 423 35.90 -36.42 -14.75
N HIS A 424 36.54 -37.10 -15.70
CA HIS A 424 37.79 -37.81 -15.47
C HIS A 424 38.97 -36.84 -15.44
N TYR A 425 39.74 -36.88 -14.36
CA TYR A 425 40.97 -36.10 -14.22
C TYR A 425 41.94 -36.37 -15.38
N GLY A 426 42.56 -35.30 -15.88
CA GLY A 426 43.59 -35.34 -16.92
C GLY A 426 43.08 -35.54 -18.34
N THR A 427 42.02 -36.33 -18.56
CA THR A 427 41.46 -36.54 -19.92
C THR A 427 40.35 -35.55 -20.28
N GLY A 428 39.63 -35.04 -19.27
CA GLY A 428 38.46 -34.18 -19.49
C GLY A 428 37.25 -34.92 -20.04
N ASN A 429 37.30 -36.25 -20.18
CA ASN A 429 36.14 -37.03 -20.58
C ASN A 429 35.07 -36.93 -19.49
N PHE A 430 33.84 -36.60 -19.89
CA PHE A 430 32.72 -36.47 -18.98
C PHE A 430 31.56 -37.36 -19.38
N GLU A 431 30.80 -37.75 -18.37
CA GLU A 431 29.54 -38.46 -18.52
C GLU A 431 28.50 -37.90 -17.54
N ILE A 432 27.24 -37.88 -18.00
CA ILE A 432 26.10 -37.47 -17.19
C ILE A 432 25.13 -38.63 -17.13
N THR A 433 24.78 -39.05 -15.93
CA THR A 433 23.82 -40.12 -15.69
C THR A 433 22.57 -39.62 -14.97
N GLU A 434 21.44 -40.22 -15.29
CA GLU A 434 20.14 -40.01 -14.65
C GLU A 434 19.62 -41.38 -14.20
N SER A 435 19.46 -41.57 -12.88
CA SER A 435 19.10 -42.86 -12.28
C SER A 435 19.97 -44.03 -12.78
N GLY A 436 21.28 -43.78 -12.97
CA GLY A 436 22.27 -44.76 -13.43
C GLY A 436 22.33 -45.00 -14.95
N ALA A 437 21.44 -44.38 -15.74
CA ALA A 437 21.48 -44.46 -17.20
C ALA A 437 22.29 -43.28 -17.79
N LEU A 438 23.17 -43.56 -18.75
CA LEU A 438 23.95 -42.54 -19.46
C LEU A 438 23.04 -41.67 -20.35
N VAL A 439 23.11 -40.36 -20.16
CA VAL A 439 22.29 -39.35 -20.89
C VAL A 439 23.14 -38.55 -21.84
N VAL A 440 24.32 -38.08 -21.39
CA VAL A 440 25.26 -37.28 -22.19
C VAL A 440 26.68 -37.74 -21.94
N SER A 441 27.50 -37.74 -22.98
CA SER A 441 28.95 -37.98 -22.89
C SER A 441 29.72 -37.03 -23.80
N GLY A 442 30.96 -36.70 -23.46
CA GLY A 442 31.84 -35.92 -24.32
C GLY A 442 33.18 -35.66 -23.66
N ARG A 443 33.91 -34.67 -24.16
CA ARG A 443 35.15 -34.19 -23.57
C ARG A 443 35.08 -32.69 -23.32
N ILE A 444 35.59 -32.22 -22.17
CA ILE A 444 35.73 -30.80 -21.83
C ILE A 444 37.20 -30.48 -21.54
N THR A 445 37.68 -29.38 -22.10
CA THR A 445 39.03 -28.87 -21.89
C THR A 445 39.00 -27.36 -21.68
N GLU A 446 39.93 -26.83 -20.88
CA GLU A 446 40.15 -25.39 -20.77
C GLU A 446 40.87 -24.86 -22.02
N ILE A 447 40.49 -23.66 -22.48
CA ILE A 447 41.14 -23.00 -23.60
C ILE A 447 42.29 -22.14 -23.05
N GLU A 448 43.54 -22.59 -23.21
CA GLU A 448 44.73 -21.89 -22.68
C GLU A 448 44.89 -20.45 -23.22
N ARG A 449 44.50 -20.21 -24.49
CA ARG A 449 44.57 -18.91 -25.15
C ARG A 449 43.22 -18.60 -25.80
N PRO A 450 42.24 -18.08 -25.03
CA PRO A 450 40.92 -17.80 -25.57
C PRO A 450 41.00 -16.67 -26.58
N SER A 451 40.44 -16.90 -27.77
CA SER A 451 40.24 -15.89 -28.82
C SER A 451 38.76 -15.82 -29.16
N LEU A 452 38.32 -14.65 -29.63
CA LEU A 452 36.97 -14.51 -30.17
C LEU A 452 36.83 -15.34 -31.46
N PRO A 453 35.69 -16.00 -31.70
CA PRO A 453 35.45 -16.70 -32.95
C PRO A 453 35.50 -15.72 -34.13
N GLU A 454 36.32 -16.02 -35.14
CA GLU A 454 36.38 -15.21 -36.36
C GLU A 454 35.12 -15.41 -37.21
N VAL A 455 34.49 -14.30 -37.63
CA VAL A 455 33.33 -14.31 -38.54
C VAL A 455 33.87 -14.18 -39.97
N TYR A 456 33.68 -15.19 -40.82
CA TYR A 456 34.11 -15.18 -42.22
C TYR A 456 32.90 -15.06 -43.17
N GLU A 457 33.10 -14.42 -44.33
CA GLU A 457 32.14 -14.30 -45.44
C GLU A 457 30.69 -14.02 -45.03
N PHE A 458 30.42 -12.78 -44.64
CA PHE A 458 29.06 -12.28 -44.43
C PHE A 458 28.48 -11.75 -45.74
N ILE A 459 27.38 -12.36 -46.20
CA ILE A 459 26.58 -11.80 -47.29
C ILE A 459 25.58 -10.82 -46.67
N GLU A 460 25.85 -9.51 -46.77
CA GLU A 460 24.96 -8.44 -46.29
C GLU A 460 23.64 -8.40 -47.07
N GLU A 461 23.72 -8.47 -48.40
CA GLU A 461 22.57 -8.39 -49.30
C GLU A 461 21.99 -9.77 -49.61
N SER A 462 20.70 -9.96 -49.35
CA SER A 462 20.02 -11.24 -49.58
C SER A 462 18.57 -10.99 -49.96
N ASP A 463 18.06 -11.75 -50.92
CA ASP A 463 16.66 -11.70 -51.36
C ASP A 463 15.70 -12.33 -50.32
N PHE A 464 16.23 -12.98 -49.28
CA PHE A 464 15.43 -13.61 -48.23
C PHE A 464 14.91 -12.57 -47.23
N PRO A 465 13.60 -12.57 -46.92
CA PRO A 465 13.04 -11.64 -45.95
C PRO A 465 13.54 -11.93 -44.53
N THR A 466 13.61 -10.90 -43.69
CA THR A 466 13.88 -11.04 -42.26
C THR A 466 12.61 -11.49 -41.53
N LEU A 467 12.67 -12.65 -40.88
CA LEU A 467 11.64 -13.16 -39.99
C LEU A 467 11.71 -12.43 -38.65
N CYS A 468 10.64 -11.74 -38.29
CA CYS A 468 10.53 -11.14 -36.96
C CYS A 468 10.34 -12.22 -35.89
N HIS A 469 10.55 -11.86 -34.62
CA HIS A 469 10.33 -12.72 -33.45
C HIS A 469 9.08 -13.59 -33.55
N LYS A 470 7.93 -12.99 -33.91
CA LYS A 470 6.64 -13.69 -33.98
C LYS A 470 6.64 -14.78 -35.05
N ASP A 471 7.21 -14.50 -36.22
CA ASP A 471 7.21 -15.43 -37.35
C ASP A 471 8.21 -16.57 -37.14
N PHE A 472 9.40 -16.26 -36.59
CA PHE A 472 10.40 -17.26 -36.22
C PHE A 472 9.83 -18.32 -35.25
N TYR A 473 9.23 -17.90 -34.13
CA TYR A 473 8.64 -18.84 -33.17
C TYR A 473 7.34 -19.46 -33.66
N LYS A 474 6.63 -18.84 -34.62
CA LYS A 474 5.47 -19.46 -35.27
C LYS A 474 5.93 -20.66 -36.09
N GLU A 475 7.00 -20.53 -36.88
CA GLU A 475 7.54 -21.62 -37.67
C GLU A 475 8.06 -22.77 -36.78
N LEU A 476 8.82 -22.47 -35.73
CA LEU A 476 9.24 -23.49 -34.75
C LEU A 476 8.05 -24.19 -34.08
N ARG A 477 7.00 -23.45 -33.72
CA ARG A 477 5.78 -24.04 -33.16
C ARG A 477 5.07 -24.98 -34.14
N LEU A 478 5.01 -24.64 -35.42
CA LEU A 478 4.48 -25.55 -36.47
C LEU A 478 5.33 -26.82 -36.60
N ARG A 479 6.63 -26.73 -36.26
CA ARG A 479 7.54 -27.88 -36.22
C ARG A 479 7.45 -28.72 -34.93
N GLY A 480 6.66 -28.29 -33.93
CA GLY A 480 6.46 -28.99 -32.66
C GLY A 480 7.25 -28.41 -31.47
N TYR A 481 8.00 -27.33 -31.67
CA TYR A 481 8.72 -26.64 -30.60
C TYR A 481 7.83 -25.59 -29.95
N HIS A 482 7.37 -25.86 -28.73
CA HIS A 482 6.44 -25.01 -27.98
C HIS A 482 7.19 -24.14 -26.97
N TYR A 483 8.29 -23.50 -27.41
CA TYR A 483 9.08 -22.62 -26.54
C TYR A 483 8.22 -21.52 -25.90
N SER A 484 8.57 -21.13 -24.68
CA SER A 484 7.92 -20.04 -23.94
C SER A 484 8.91 -19.35 -22.98
N GLY A 485 8.50 -18.23 -22.38
CA GLY A 485 9.30 -17.51 -21.39
C GLY A 485 10.70 -17.12 -21.89
N ARG A 486 11.74 -17.53 -21.13
CA ARG A 486 13.14 -17.20 -21.43
C ARG A 486 13.71 -17.95 -22.65
N PHE A 487 13.08 -19.02 -23.12
CA PHE A 487 13.45 -19.76 -24.34
C PHE A 487 12.99 -19.10 -25.63
N LYS A 488 12.47 -17.86 -25.57
CA LYS A 488 12.24 -17.01 -26.74
C LYS A 488 13.16 -15.78 -26.87
N PRO A 489 14.51 -15.91 -26.88
CA PRO A 489 15.39 -14.74 -26.93
C PRO A 489 15.69 -14.24 -28.36
N VAL A 490 15.49 -15.06 -29.41
CA VAL A 490 15.67 -14.65 -30.82
C VAL A 490 14.76 -13.46 -31.16
N LYS A 491 15.34 -12.37 -31.69
CA LYS A 491 14.64 -11.13 -32.07
C LYS A 491 14.25 -11.12 -33.54
N GLU A 492 15.20 -11.46 -34.39
CA GLU A 492 15.03 -11.53 -35.84
C GLU A 492 16.04 -12.50 -36.44
N VAL A 493 15.66 -13.16 -37.54
CA VAL A 493 16.52 -14.09 -38.29
C VAL A 493 16.19 -13.93 -39.75
N ARG A 494 17.20 -13.89 -40.62
CA ARG A 494 16.97 -13.86 -42.07
C ARG A 494 16.39 -15.19 -42.55
N GLY A 495 15.56 -15.18 -43.60
CA GLY A 495 14.86 -16.38 -44.07
C GLY A 495 15.77 -17.56 -44.46
N ASP A 496 17.03 -17.29 -44.82
CA ASP A 496 18.07 -18.31 -45.06
C ASP A 496 18.77 -18.79 -43.77
N SER A 497 18.41 -18.25 -42.60
CA SER A 497 19.03 -18.53 -41.31
C SER A 497 20.56 -18.32 -41.27
N LEU A 498 21.12 -17.50 -42.18
CA LEU A 498 22.55 -17.20 -42.21
C LEU A 498 22.95 -16.11 -41.21
N CYS A 499 22.03 -15.20 -40.91
CA CYS A 499 22.21 -14.17 -39.90
C CYS A 499 20.95 -13.98 -39.03
N GLY A 500 21.15 -13.51 -37.81
CA GLY A 500 20.07 -13.19 -36.89
C GLY A 500 20.55 -12.46 -35.66
N LYS A 501 19.63 -12.16 -34.75
CA LYS A 501 19.91 -11.45 -33.49
C LYS A 501 19.27 -12.17 -32.30
N ILE A 502 20.05 -12.35 -31.25
CA ILE A 502 19.61 -12.97 -29.99
C ILE A 502 19.73 -11.96 -28.86
N ALA A 503 18.67 -11.80 -28.08
CA ALA A 503 18.71 -11.02 -26.84
C ALA A 503 19.37 -11.80 -25.71
N TRP A 504 20.35 -11.19 -25.04
CA TRP A 504 20.95 -11.71 -23.83
C TRP A 504 20.11 -11.37 -22.60
N LYS A 505 19.81 -12.38 -21.78
CA LYS A 505 18.97 -12.26 -20.56
C LYS A 505 19.64 -12.89 -19.34
N ASN A 506 20.96 -12.72 -19.20
CA ASN A 506 21.75 -13.26 -18.07
C ASN A 506 21.57 -14.78 -17.86
N ASN A 507 21.41 -15.56 -18.94
CA ASN A 507 21.23 -17.00 -18.86
C ASN A 507 21.85 -17.71 -20.08
N TRP A 508 23.00 -18.34 -19.85
CA TRP A 508 23.79 -19.06 -20.86
C TRP A 508 23.03 -20.19 -21.55
N VAL A 509 22.20 -20.93 -20.79
CA VAL A 509 21.42 -22.05 -21.33
C VAL A 509 20.49 -21.54 -22.44
N THR A 510 19.72 -20.49 -22.16
CA THR A 510 18.77 -19.93 -23.13
C THR A 510 19.44 -19.24 -24.31
N PHE A 511 20.60 -18.60 -24.09
CA PHE A 511 21.34 -17.92 -25.15
C PHE A 511 21.93 -18.90 -26.17
N ILE A 512 22.62 -19.94 -25.69
CA ILE A 512 23.22 -20.96 -26.56
C ILE A 512 22.13 -21.85 -27.17
N ASP A 513 21.05 -22.16 -26.43
CA ASP A 513 19.90 -22.88 -26.98
C ASP A 513 19.27 -22.12 -28.15
N ALA A 514 19.19 -20.79 -28.09
CA ALA A 514 18.71 -19.98 -29.20
C ALA A 514 19.61 -20.05 -30.45
N MET A 515 20.92 -20.24 -30.29
CA MET A 515 21.80 -20.56 -31.42
C MET A 515 21.43 -21.93 -32.03
N LEU A 516 21.11 -22.93 -31.20
CA LEU A 516 20.61 -24.22 -31.69
C LEU A 516 19.27 -24.07 -32.43
N GLN A 517 18.36 -23.22 -31.93
CA GLN A 517 17.07 -22.95 -32.57
C GLN A 517 17.26 -22.37 -33.99
N ILE A 518 18.18 -21.42 -34.16
CA ILE A 518 18.52 -20.83 -35.48
C ILE A 518 19.12 -21.90 -36.40
N GLN A 519 20.04 -22.72 -35.89
CA GLN A 519 20.68 -23.79 -36.67
C GLN A 519 19.67 -24.86 -37.11
N ILE A 520 18.71 -25.22 -36.24
CA ILE A 520 17.63 -26.18 -36.56
C ILE A 520 16.71 -25.61 -37.65
N LEU A 521 16.40 -24.30 -37.62
CA LEU A 521 15.59 -23.67 -38.65
C LEU A 521 16.26 -23.71 -40.03
N SER A 522 17.60 -23.64 -40.08
CA SER A 522 18.36 -23.71 -41.33
C SER A 522 18.18 -25.03 -42.10
N THR A 523 17.69 -26.08 -41.43
CA THR A 523 17.33 -27.34 -42.08
C THR A 523 15.94 -27.20 -42.71
N ASP A 524 15.86 -27.29 -44.03
CA ASP A 524 14.59 -27.27 -44.77
C ASP A 524 13.83 -28.60 -44.60
N SER A 525 13.26 -28.80 -43.42
CA SER A 525 12.47 -29.97 -43.07
C SER A 525 11.33 -29.61 -42.12
N ARG A 526 10.17 -30.24 -42.35
CA ARG A 526 9.04 -30.20 -41.41
C ARG A 526 9.16 -31.22 -40.28
N THR A 527 10.24 -31.99 -40.20
CA THR A 527 10.46 -32.96 -39.11
C THR A 527 10.84 -32.26 -37.81
N LEU A 528 10.39 -32.79 -36.68
CA LEU A 528 10.86 -32.38 -35.36
C LEU A 528 12.26 -32.99 -35.13
N LEU A 529 13.26 -32.15 -34.90
CA LEU A 529 14.66 -32.54 -34.72
C LEU A 529 15.13 -32.25 -33.29
N LEU A 530 15.85 -33.19 -32.67
CA LEU A 530 16.54 -32.95 -31.40
C LEU A 530 18.06 -33.06 -31.58
N PRO A 531 18.86 -32.20 -30.93
CA PRO A 531 20.32 -32.33 -30.93
C PRO A 531 20.76 -33.71 -30.45
N THR A 532 21.59 -34.38 -31.22
CA THR A 532 22.16 -35.70 -30.88
C THR A 532 23.68 -35.66 -30.77
N ASN A 533 24.33 -34.75 -31.50
CA ASN A 533 25.78 -34.57 -31.40
C ASN A 533 26.19 -33.13 -31.65
N ILE A 534 27.21 -32.68 -30.92
CA ILE A 534 27.93 -31.43 -31.17
C ILE A 534 29.41 -31.81 -31.25
N ARG A 535 30.02 -31.66 -32.42
CA ARG A 535 31.44 -31.95 -32.61
C ARG A 535 32.31 -31.03 -31.76
N LYS A 536 32.01 -29.74 -31.73
CA LYS A 536 32.78 -28.74 -30.99
C LYS A 536 31.88 -27.59 -30.50
N LEU A 537 32.01 -27.21 -29.23
CA LEU A 537 31.39 -26.02 -28.64
C LEU A 537 32.44 -25.27 -27.82
N ARG A 538 32.77 -24.04 -28.20
CA ARG A 538 33.65 -23.15 -27.44
C ARG A 538 32.83 -22.08 -26.72
N ILE A 539 33.17 -21.85 -25.46
CA ILE A 539 32.53 -20.85 -24.60
C ILE A 539 33.63 -19.94 -24.03
N CYS A 540 33.72 -18.71 -24.53
CA CYS A 540 34.61 -17.68 -24.01
C CYS A 540 33.85 -16.72 -23.08
N GLY A 541 33.41 -17.20 -21.90
CA GLY A 541 32.47 -16.49 -21.03
C GLY A 541 32.90 -15.08 -20.60
N ARG A 542 34.18 -14.91 -20.22
CA ARG A 542 34.74 -13.58 -19.87
C ARG A 542 34.62 -12.56 -21.01
N HIS A 543 34.89 -12.97 -22.24
CA HIS A 543 34.79 -12.09 -23.41
C HIS A 543 33.33 -11.67 -23.68
N HIS A 544 32.38 -12.59 -23.51
CA HIS A 544 30.96 -12.25 -23.63
C HIS A 544 30.55 -11.20 -22.59
N VAL A 545 30.94 -11.39 -21.33
CA VAL A 545 30.64 -10.44 -20.24
C VAL A 545 31.29 -9.08 -20.50
N ASP A 546 32.52 -9.04 -21.00
CA ASP A 546 33.20 -7.80 -21.40
C ASP A 546 32.46 -7.07 -22.53
N LEU A 547 31.80 -7.79 -23.45
CA LEU A 547 30.95 -7.21 -24.49
C LEU A 547 29.64 -6.67 -23.92
N VAL A 548 28.97 -7.42 -23.04
CA VAL A 548 27.73 -6.97 -22.37
C VAL A 548 27.97 -5.70 -21.56
N THR A 549 29.07 -5.62 -20.81
CA THR A 549 29.39 -4.46 -19.94
C THR A 549 29.58 -3.15 -20.73
N LYS A 550 29.87 -3.25 -22.03
CA LYS A 550 30.03 -2.09 -22.93
C LYS A 550 28.73 -1.67 -23.61
N MET A 551 27.64 -2.41 -23.42
CA MET A 551 26.32 -2.15 -24.00
C MET A 551 25.40 -1.51 -22.96
N GLU A 552 24.47 -0.67 -23.42
CA GLU A 552 23.35 -0.21 -22.59
C GLU A 552 22.39 -1.38 -22.29
N PRO A 553 21.73 -1.42 -21.11
CA PRO A 553 20.85 -2.53 -20.72
C PRO A 553 19.73 -2.85 -21.72
N GLU A 554 19.23 -1.85 -22.44
CA GLU A 554 18.18 -1.98 -23.46
C GLU A 554 18.70 -2.61 -24.78
N ASN A 555 20.02 -2.66 -24.96
CA ASN A 555 20.72 -3.08 -26.17
C ASN A 555 21.58 -4.35 -25.98
N HIS A 556 21.27 -5.18 -24.98
CA HIS A 556 21.91 -6.50 -24.81
C HIS A 556 21.48 -7.49 -25.91
N VAL A 557 21.87 -7.23 -27.15
CA VAL A 557 21.54 -8.01 -28.34
C VAL A 557 22.83 -8.36 -29.07
N PHE A 558 22.98 -9.64 -29.41
CA PHE A 558 24.13 -10.15 -30.14
C PHE A 558 23.73 -10.62 -31.52
N ASP A 559 24.55 -10.26 -32.50
CA ASP A 559 24.45 -10.82 -33.84
C ASP A 559 24.88 -12.30 -33.83
N VAL A 560 24.23 -13.07 -34.68
CA VAL A 560 24.47 -14.50 -34.89
C VAL A 560 24.81 -14.70 -36.35
N TYR A 561 25.86 -15.47 -36.60
CA TYR A 561 26.33 -15.79 -37.94
C TYR A 561 26.41 -17.30 -38.12
N VAL A 562 25.82 -17.82 -39.20
CA VAL A 562 25.82 -19.24 -39.55
C VAL A 562 26.60 -19.46 -40.84
N ASP A 563 27.64 -20.28 -40.75
CA ASP A 563 28.39 -20.81 -41.88
C ASP A 563 27.93 -22.25 -42.16
N ARG A 564 27.13 -22.40 -43.21
CA ARG A 564 26.60 -23.69 -43.65
C ARG A 564 27.67 -24.64 -44.16
N LYS A 565 28.72 -24.13 -44.80
CA LYS A 565 29.77 -24.95 -45.43
C LYS A 565 30.55 -25.75 -44.38
N HIS A 566 30.76 -25.15 -43.22
CA HIS A 566 31.48 -25.79 -42.11
C HIS A 566 30.55 -26.25 -40.97
N ASN A 567 29.22 -26.17 -41.15
CA ASN A 567 28.20 -26.43 -40.13
C ASN A 567 28.54 -25.72 -38.80
N ARG A 568 28.75 -24.40 -38.89
CA ARG A 568 29.30 -23.56 -37.82
C ARG A 568 28.35 -22.41 -37.53
N ILE A 569 28.16 -22.07 -36.26
CA ILE A 569 27.39 -20.91 -35.82
C ILE A 569 28.15 -20.18 -34.71
N VAL A 570 28.21 -18.85 -34.78
CA VAL A 570 28.95 -18.00 -33.84
C VAL A 570 28.12 -16.83 -33.35
N SER A 571 28.23 -16.50 -32.06
CA SER A 571 27.60 -15.33 -31.46
C SER A 571 28.21 -15.03 -30.09
N GLY A 572 28.51 -13.76 -29.79
CA GLY A 572 28.89 -13.30 -28.45
C GLY A 572 29.97 -14.14 -27.74
N GLY A 573 31.04 -14.55 -28.43
CA GLY A 573 32.10 -15.38 -27.82
C GLY A 573 31.77 -16.87 -27.69
N ILE A 574 30.66 -17.32 -28.28
CA ILE A 574 30.29 -18.73 -28.44
C ILE A 574 30.54 -19.17 -29.89
N GLU A 575 31.07 -20.37 -30.06
CA GLU A 575 31.20 -21.04 -31.34
C GLU A 575 30.69 -22.48 -31.24
N ILE A 576 29.78 -22.88 -32.12
CA ILE A 576 29.30 -24.27 -32.24
C ILE A 576 29.66 -24.76 -33.63
N VAL A 577 30.27 -25.95 -33.72
CA VAL A 577 30.64 -26.59 -34.98
C VAL A 577 30.15 -28.03 -34.98
N GLY A 578 29.55 -28.46 -36.10
CA GLY A 578 29.12 -29.84 -36.28
C GLY A 578 27.91 -30.20 -35.43
N LEU A 579 26.89 -29.32 -35.35
CA LEU A 579 25.61 -29.68 -34.75
C LEU A 579 24.90 -30.70 -35.64
N HIS A 580 24.62 -31.87 -35.08
CA HIS A 580 23.79 -32.90 -35.69
C HIS A 580 22.52 -33.07 -34.86
N ALA A 581 21.38 -33.09 -35.55
CA ALA A 581 20.08 -33.32 -34.94
C ALA A 581 19.35 -34.46 -35.66
N SER A 582 18.67 -35.30 -34.90
CA SER A 582 17.98 -36.49 -35.41
C SER A 582 16.46 -36.32 -35.35
N PRO A 583 15.70 -36.88 -36.31
CA PRO A 583 14.25 -36.81 -36.32
C PRO A 583 13.63 -37.63 -35.19
N VAL A 584 12.63 -37.04 -34.53
CA VAL A 584 11.84 -37.69 -33.47
C VAL A 584 10.39 -37.80 -33.93
N GLN A 585 9.75 -38.94 -33.61
CA GLN A 585 8.34 -39.14 -33.92
C GLN A 585 7.47 -38.16 -33.13
N ARG A 586 6.61 -37.42 -33.84
CA ARG A 586 5.61 -36.55 -33.22
C ARG A 586 4.49 -37.37 -32.60
N ARG A 587 3.92 -36.86 -31.51
CA ARG A 587 2.56 -37.22 -31.10
C ARG A 587 1.60 -36.95 -32.26
N LYS A 588 0.72 -37.91 -32.54
CA LYS A 588 -0.36 -37.71 -33.53
C LYS A 588 -1.16 -36.48 -33.11
N SER A 589 -1.27 -35.49 -34.00
CA SER A 589 -2.05 -34.29 -33.75
C SER A 589 -3.50 -34.69 -33.41
N PRO A 590 -4.13 -34.12 -32.38
CA PRO A 590 -5.49 -34.50 -31.97
C PRO A 590 -6.60 -34.02 -32.94
N GLY A 591 -6.28 -33.76 -34.21
CA GLY A 591 -7.26 -33.34 -35.20
C GLY A 591 -6.68 -33.19 -36.60
N ILE A 592 -7.56 -33.31 -37.60
CA ILE A 592 -7.27 -33.10 -39.02
C ILE A 592 -7.16 -31.58 -39.26
N PRO A 593 -6.08 -31.07 -39.87
CA PRO A 593 -5.95 -29.65 -40.15
C PRO A 593 -7.03 -29.19 -41.14
N ILE A 594 -7.71 -28.08 -40.82
CA ILE A 594 -8.72 -27.46 -41.68
C ILE A 594 -8.02 -26.38 -42.51
N LEU A 595 -8.17 -26.44 -43.84
CA LEU A 595 -7.69 -25.40 -44.75
C LEU A 595 -8.62 -24.19 -44.68
N GLU A 596 -8.14 -23.08 -44.11
CA GLU A 596 -8.84 -21.80 -44.21
C GLU A 596 -8.31 -21.00 -45.40
N ARG A 597 -9.23 -20.59 -46.28
CA ARG A 597 -8.98 -19.71 -47.43
C ARG A 597 -9.64 -18.36 -47.14
N TYR A 598 -8.84 -17.31 -47.01
CA TYR A 598 -9.33 -15.95 -46.93
C TYR A 598 -9.38 -15.37 -48.36
N GLN A 599 -10.57 -15.03 -48.85
CA GLN A 599 -10.75 -14.19 -50.04
C GLN A 599 -11.03 -12.77 -49.55
N PHE A 600 -10.24 -11.81 -50.06
CA PHE A 600 -10.45 -10.39 -49.87
C PHE A 600 -11.45 -9.85 -50.88
#